data_AF-A0A2H0PD02-F1
#
_entry.id   AF-A0A2H0PD02-F1
#
_cell.length_a   1.000
_cell.length_b   1.000
_cell.length_c   1.000
_cell.angle_alpha   90.00
_cell.angle_beta   90.00
_cell.angle_gamma   90.00
#
_symmetry.space_group_name_H-M   'P 1'
#
loop_
_entity.id
_entity.type
_entity.pdbx_description
1 polymer ?
#
loop_
_entity_poly.entity_id
_entity_poly.type
_entity_poly.pdbx_seq_one_letter_code
_entity_poly.pdbx_strand_id
1 'polypeptide(L)'
;MKRILFSVFLALFFFVLLDFVYFNLDASTFGYQVSFKFSIPHIVDLVSAPLPMGFVLLLAFCAGMIVVSLLEALPSFYKSLELYSKNKKIRQLERELQLVRQVIEEKKSSEVPPL
;
A
#
# COMPACT_ATOMS: atom_id res chain seq x y z
N MET A 1 3.59 11.89 13.44
CA MET A 1 4.86 12.61 13.30
C MET A 1 6.03 11.69 12.94
N LYS A 2 6.38 10.66 13.73
CA LYS A 2 7.52 9.76 13.43
C LYS A 2 7.51 9.13 12.02
N ARG A 3 6.33 8.75 11.50
CA ARG A 3 6.17 8.20 10.13
C ARG A 3 6.44 9.22 9.03
N ILE A 4 5.91 10.44 9.15
CA ILE A 4 6.14 11.53 8.20
C ILE A 4 7.62 11.90 8.20
N LEU A 5 8.23 11.97 9.40
CA LEU A 5 9.65 12.28 9.56
C LEU A 5 10.55 11.19 8.93
N PHE A 6 10.17 9.92 9.06
CA PHE A 6 10.83 8.80 8.40
C PHE A 6 10.71 8.88 6.87
N SER A 7 9.51 9.15 6.35
CA SER A 7 9.26 9.29 4.91
C SER A 7 10.04 10.46 4.30
N VAL A 8 10.08 11.61 5.00
CA VAL A 8 10.90 12.77 4.59
C VAL A 8 12.39 12.44 4.62
N PHE A 9 12.88 11.75 5.65
CA PHE A 9 14.29 11.36 5.74
C PHE A 9 14.69 10.37 4.64
N LEU A 10 13.80 9.41 4.35
CA LEU A 10 13.98 8.44 3.28
C LEU A 10 14.01 9.10 1.91
N ALA A 11 13.07 10.03 1.64
CA ALA A 11 13.03 10.80 0.40
C ALA A 11 14.30 11.64 0.22
N LEU A 12 14.77 12.30 1.30
CA LEU A 12 15.99 13.10 1.28
C LEU A 12 17.24 12.23 1.06
N PHE A 13 17.29 11.05 1.67
CA PHE A 13 18.35 10.07 1.45
C PHE A 13 18.40 9.59 -0.01
N PHE A 14 17.27 9.19 -0.59
CA PHE A 14 17.19 8.78 -1.98
C PHE A 14 17.50 9.93 -2.96
N PHE A 15 17.09 11.16 -2.63
CA PHE A 15 17.42 12.34 -3.41
C PHE A 15 18.93 12.60 -3.43
N VAL A 16 19.59 12.58 -2.26
CA VAL A 16 21.06 12.73 -2.17
C VAL A 16 21.77 11.60 -2.91
N LEU A 17 21.27 10.37 -2.82
CA LEU A 17 21.82 9.23 -3.57
C LEU A 17 21.71 9.43 -5.08
N LEU A 18 20.55 9.90 -5.55
CA LEU A 18 20.31 10.16 -6.97
C LEU A 18 21.22 11.29 -7.47
N ASP A 19 21.33 12.39 -6.72
CA ASP A 19 22.24 13.50 -7.03
C ASP A 19 23.69 13.03 -7.04
N PHE A 20 24.09 12.21 -6.08
CA PHE A 20 25.44 11.65 -6.03
C PHE A 20 25.75 10.81 -7.29
N VAL A 21 24.81 9.96 -7.71
CA VAL A 21 24.91 9.19 -8.96
C VAL A 21 24.92 10.14 -10.17
N TYR A 22 24.09 11.18 -10.18
CA TYR A 22 23.98 12.11 -11.30
C TYR A 22 25.25 12.94 -11.51
N PHE A 23 25.89 13.37 -10.41
CA PHE A 23 27.12 14.15 -10.45
C PHE A 23 28.40 13.33 -10.64
N ASN A 24 28.40 12.04 -10.26
CA ASN A 24 29.59 11.18 -10.42
C ASN A 24 29.60 10.35 -11.71
N LEU A 25 28.48 10.26 -12.43
CA LEU A 25 28.45 9.58 -13.73
C LEU A 25 28.75 10.55 -14.86
N ASP A 26 29.69 10.18 -15.73
CA ASP A 26 29.97 10.93 -16.94
C ASP A 26 28.76 10.96 -17.89
N ALA A 27 28.62 12.05 -18.65
CA ALA A 27 27.55 12.23 -19.64
C ALA A 27 27.47 11.08 -20.67
N SER A 28 28.60 10.45 -20.98
CA SER A 28 28.68 9.26 -21.84
C SER A 28 27.99 8.03 -21.23
N THR A 29 27.99 7.90 -19.90
CA THR A 29 27.37 6.79 -19.17
C THR A 29 25.85 6.90 -19.20
N PHE A 30 25.31 8.12 -19.15
CA PHE A 30 23.86 8.36 -19.28
C PHE A 30 23.31 8.00 -20.66
N GLY A 31 24.13 8.16 -21.70
CA GLY A 31 23.82 7.78 -23.07
C GLY A 31 23.99 6.29 -23.38
N TYR A 32 24.50 5.50 -22.43
CA TYR A 32 24.69 4.06 -22.64
C TYR A 32 23.35 3.38 -22.93
N GLN A 33 23.28 2.63 -24.02
CA GLN A 33 22.05 2.02 -24.48
C GLN A 33 21.84 0.68 -23.79
N VAL A 34 20.78 0.60 -22.99
CA VAL A 34 20.33 -0.64 -22.37
C VAL A 34 19.29 -1.27 -23.28
N SER A 35 19.58 -2.50 -23.72
CA SER A 35 18.60 -3.34 -24.42
C SER A 35 18.32 -4.58 -23.58
N PHE A 36 17.05 -4.82 -23.30
CA PHE A 36 16.60 -6.02 -22.62
C PHE A 36 16.29 -7.07 -23.69
N LYS A 37 16.95 -8.22 -23.59
CA LYS A 37 16.71 -9.37 -24.46
C LYS A 37 15.96 -10.42 -23.67
N PHE A 38 14.76 -10.73 -24.12
CA PHE A 38 13.97 -11.82 -23.59
C PHE A 38 13.88 -12.91 -24.66
N SER A 39 14.68 -13.96 -24.48
CA SER A 39 14.73 -15.10 -25.38
C SER A 39 14.15 -16.33 -24.68
N ILE A 40 13.05 -16.85 -25.21
CA ILE A 40 12.56 -18.19 -24.87
C ILE A 40 13.02 -19.13 -25.98
N PRO A 41 13.89 -20.12 -25.68
CA PRO A 41 14.40 -21.05 -26.69
C PRO A 41 13.26 -21.68 -27.49
N HIS A 42 13.37 -21.64 -28.82
CA HIS A 42 12.45 -22.22 -29.80
C HIS A 42 11.04 -21.61 -29.92
N ILE A 43 10.71 -20.53 -29.19
CA ILE A 43 9.35 -19.96 -29.24
C ILE A 43 9.38 -18.50 -29.67
N VAL A 44 10.14 -17.62 -28.98
CA VAL A 44 10.16 -16.18 -29.27
C VAL A 44 11.48 -15.54 -28.80
N ASP A 45 12.06 -14.71 -29.66
CA ASP A 45 13.11 -13.73 -29.31
C ASP A 45 12.52 -12.32 -29.34
N LEU A 46 12.29 -11.73 -28.16
CA LEU A 46 11.87 -10.33 -28.03
C LEU A 46 13.07 -9.47 -27.59
N VAL A 47 13.40 -8.47 -28.41
CA VAL A 47 14.43 -7.48 -28.08
C VAL A 47 13.74 -6.14 -27.84
N SER A 48 13.96 -5.54 -26.67
CA SER A 48 13.43 -4.21 -26.37
C SER A 48 14.15 -3.15 -27.21
N ALA A 49 13.45 -2.04 -27.48
CA ALA A 49 14.10 -0.84 -28.01
C ALA A 49 15.24 -0.40 -27.07
N PRO A 50 16.37 0.08 -27.62
CA PRO A 50 17.47 0.57 -26.81
C PRO A 50 17.03 1.83 -26.06
N LEU A 51 17.07 1.76 -24.73
CA LEU A 51 16.72 2.88 -23.86
C LEU A 51 18.01 3.45 -23.24
N PRO A 52 18.17 4.78 -23.18
CA PRO A 52 19.32 5.38 -22.50
C PRO A 52 19.30 5.00 -21.01
N MET A 53 20.47 4.70 -20.46
CA MET A 53 20.66 4.35 -19.05
C MET A 53 20.04 5.40 -18.11
N GLY A 54 20.14 6.69 -18.46
CA GLY A 54 19.53 7.77 -17.69
C GLY A 54 18.00 7.68 -17.59
N PHE A 55 17.33 7.27 -18.67
CA PHE A 55 15.88 7.04 -18.65
C PHE A 55 15.51 5.85 -17.76
N VAL A 56 16.32 4.78 -17.79
CA VAL A 56 16.12 3.61 -16.93
C VAL A 56 16.28 3.98 -15.45
N LEU A 57 17.29 4.79 -15.12
CA LEU A 57 17.50 5.30 -13.75
C LEU A 57 16.34 6.17 -13.25
N LEU A 58 15.86 7.09 -14.09
CA LEU A 58 14.68 7.91 -13.77
C LEU A 58 13.43 7.06 -13.54
N LEU A 59 13.16 6.09 -14.42
CA LEU A 59 12.03 5.19 -14.27
C LEU A 59 12.15 4.34 -13.00
N ALA A 60 13.34 3.83 -12.69
CA ALA A 60 13.59 3.07 -11.47
C ALA A 60 13.35 3.92 -10.22
N PHE A 61 13.77 5.19 -10.23
CA PHE A 61 13.52 6.12 -9.13
C PHE A 61 12.03 6.42 -8.96
N CYS A 62 11.32 6.74 -10.04
CA CYS A 62 9.87 6.98 -9.99
C CYS A 62 9.11 5.74 -9.51
N ALA A 63 9.46 4.54 -10.02
CA ALA A 63 8.87 3.29 -9.57
C ALA A 63 9.16 3.03 -8.08
N GLY A 64 10.38 3.29 -7.63
CA GLY A 64 10.76 3.18 -6.22
C GLY A 64 9.91 4.07 -5.30
N MET A 65 9.67 5.33 -5.69
CA MET A 65 8.82 6.25 -4.92
C MET A 65 7.36 5.77 -4.80
N ILE A 66 6.82 5.18 -5.87
CA ILE A 66 5.47 4.59 -5.87
C ILE A 66 5.42 3.37 -4.93
N VAL A 67 6.42 2.49 -5.01
CA VAL A 67 6.48 1.27 -4.18
C VAL A 67 6.60 1.61 -2.69
N VAL A 68 7.45 2.58 -2.34
CA VAL A 68 7.58 3.06 -0.96
C VAL A 68 6.25 3.60 -0.45
N SER A 69 5.55 4.41 -1.25
CA SER A 69 4.24 4.95 -0.90
C SER A 69 3.20 3.84 -0.69
N LEU A 70 3.22 2.79 -1.51
CA LEU A 70 2.37 1.61 -1.34
C LEU A 70 2.71 0.84 -0.04
N LEU A 71 3.99 0.68 0.27
CA LEU A 71 4.47 0.02 1.49
C LEU A 71 4.04 0.77 2.75
N GLU A 72 4.06 2.10 2.74
CA GLU A 72 3.53 2.90 3.85
C GLU A 72 2.01 2.84 3.96
N ALA A 73 1.29 2.68 2.83
CA ALA A 73 -0.16 2.57 2.80
C ALA A 73 -0.70 1.21 3.27
N LEU A 74 0.06 0.12 3.08
CA LEU A 74 -0.27 -1.25 3.51
C LEU A 74 -0.77 -1.36 4.97
N PRO A 75 -0.05 -0.84 6.00
CA PRO A 75 -0.53 -0.91 7.38
C PRO A 75 -1.81 -0.10 7.63
N SER A 76 -2.08 0.95 6.85
CA SER A 76 -3.35 1.69 6.90
C SER A 76 -4.51 0.84 6.38
N PHE A 77 -4.27 0.11 5.29
CA PHE A 77 -5.22 -0.85 4.73
C PHE A 77 -5.58 -1.96 5.72
N TYR A 78 -4.59 -2.58 6.37
CA TYR A 78 -4.83 -3.62 7.37
C TYR A 78 -5.65 -3.11 8.56
N LYS A 79 -5.33 -1.92 9.08
CA LYS A 79 -6.12 -1.30 10.16
C LYS A 79 -7.56 -1.04 9.75
N SER A 80 -7.77 -0.59 8.51
CA SER A 80 -9.11 -0.32 7.98
C SER A 80 -9.94 -1.60 7.87
N LEU A 81 -9.34 -2.69 7.41
CA LEU A 81 -9.96 -4.03 7.39
C LEU A 81 -10.27 -4.54 8.79
N GLU A 82 -9.34 -4.36 9.75
CA GLU A 82 -9.56 -4.74 11.14
C GLU A 82 -10.74 -3.97 11.74
N LEU A 83 -10.80 -2.65 11.54
CA LEU A 83 -11.91 -1.80 11.98
C LEU A 83 -13.24 -2.24 11.38
N TYR A 84 -13.27 -2.61 10.10
CA TYR A 84 -14.48 -3.11 9.45
C TYR A 84 -14.99 -4.40 10.09
N SER A 85 -14.10 -5.35 10.36
CA SER A 85 -14.46 -6.61 11.02
C SER A 85 -14.97 -6.39 12.46
N LYS A 86 -14.33 -5.50 13.23
CA LYS A 86 -14.77 -5.13 14.59
C LYS A 86 -16.12 -4.42 14.57
N ASN A 87 -16.35 -3.47 13.65
CA ASN A 87 -17.63 -2.79 13.51
C ASN A 87 -18.77 -3.74 13.17
N LYS A 88 -18.53 -4.73 12.30
CA LYS A 88 -19.53 -5.77 11.99
C LYS A 88 -19.90 -6.56 13.24
N LYS A 89 -18.91 -6.93 14.07
CA LYS A 89 -19.13 -7.67 15.32
C LYS A 89 -19.87 -6.84 16.37
N ILE A 90 -19.53 -5.57 16.53
CA ILE A 90 -20.23 -4.64 17.42
C ILE A 90 -21.71 -4.55 17.01
N ARG A 91 -21.98 -4.37 15.72
CA ARG A 91 -23.36 -4.27 15.22
C ARG A 91 -24.17 -5.56 15.42
N GLN A 92 -23.53 -6.73 15.41
CA GLN A 92 -24.18 -8.00 15.75
C GLN A 92 -24.52 -8.06 17.25
N LEU A 93 -23.56 -7.72 18.11
CA LEU A 93 -23.77 -7.69 19.56
C LEU A 93 -24.85 -6.69 19.97
N GLU A 94 -24.91 -5.51 19.33
CA GLU A 94 -25.97 -4.53 19.56
C GLU A 94 -27.36 -5.09 19.22
N ARG A 95 -27.49 -5.86 18.14
CA ARG A 95 -28.75 -6.52 17.79
C ARG A 95 -29.13 -7.59 18.80
N GLU A 96 -28.19 -8.44 19.21
CA GLU A 96 -28.44 -9.46 20.23
C GLU A 96 -28.89 -8.83 21.56
N LEU A 97 -28.26 -7.73 21.96
CA LEU A 97 -28.60 -7.00 23.18
C LEU A 97 -29.99 -6.36 23.10
N GLN A 98 -30.39 -5.85 21.93
CA GLN A 98 -31.75 -5.35 21.69
C GLN A 98 -32.80 -6.47 21.79
N LEU A 99 -32.53 -7.64 21.19
CA LEU A 99 -33.43 -8.78 21.28
C LEU A 99 -33.61 -9.27 22.72
N VAL A 100 -32.52 -9.37 23.49
CA VAL A 100 -32.58 -9.75 24.91
C VAL A 100 -33.40 -8.74 25.72
N ARG A 101 -33.25 -7.43 25.46
CA ARG A 101 -34.07 -6.40 26.12
C ARG A 101 -35.55 -6.56 25.82
N GLN A 102 -35.91 -6.81 24.56
CA GLN A 102 -37.31 -7.03 24.15
C GLN A 102 -37.92 -8.24 24.86
N VAL A 103 -37.20 -9.36 24.92
CA VAL A 103 -37.67 -10.57 25.62
C VAL A 103 -37.86 -10.33 27.12
N ILE A 104 -36.98 -9.57 27.75
CA ILE A 104 -37.11 -9.21 29.18
C ILE A 104 -38.35 -8.31 29.41
N GLU A 105 -38.59 -7.34 28.54
CA GLU A 105 -39.77 -6.46 28.60
C GLU A 105 -41.07 -7.23 28.37
N GLU A 106 -41.10 -8.11 27.37
CA GLU A 106 -42.26 -8.99 27.10
C GLU A 106 -42.55 -9.87 28.33
N LYS A 107 -41.53 -10.52 28.88
CA LYS A 107 -41.67 -11.36 30.08
C LYS A 107 -42.21 -10.58 31.27
N LYS A 108 -41.71 -9.36 31.48
CA LYS A 108 -42.18 -8.45 32.53
C LYS A 108 -43.63 -8.00 32.33
N SER A 109 -44.08 -7.84 31.08
CA SER A 109 -45.46 -7.50 30.76
C SER A 109 -46.44 -8.66 31.01
N SER A 110 -45.99 -9.90 30.78
CA SER A 110 -46.81 -11.10 31.00
C SER A 110 -46.92 -11.54 32.47
N GLU A 111 -46.07 -11.05 33.37
CA GLU A 111 -46.11 -11.34 34.81
C GLU A 111 -47.03 -10.39 35.61
N VAL A 112 -47.57 -9.33 35.00
CA VAL A 112 -48.55 -8.43 35.65
C VAL A 112 -49.96 -8.87 35.23
N PRO A 113 -50.75 -9.54 36.08
CA PRO A 113 -52.13 -9.88 35.76
C PRO A 113 -52.98 -8.60 35.62
N PRO A 114 -53.92 -8.54 34.66
CA PRO A 114 -54.89 -7.45 34.60
C PRO A 114 -55.76 -7.47 35.86
N LEU A 115 -55.86 -6.31 36.51
CA LEU A 115 -56.77 -6.00 37.63
C LEU A 115 -58.24 -6.17 37.25
#